data_AF-A0A3N5F0H8-F1
#
_entry.id   AF-A0A3N5F0H8-F1
#
_cell.length_a   1.000
_cell.length_b   1.000
_cell.length_c   1.000
_cell.angle_alpha   90.00
_cell.angle_beta   90.00
_cell.angle_gamma   90.00
#
_symmetry.space_group_name_H-M   'P 1'
#
loop_
_entity.id
_entity.type
_entity.pdbx_description
1 polymer ?
#
loop_
_entity_poly.entity_id
_entity_poly.type
_entity_poly.pdbx_seq_one_letter_code
_entity_poly.pdbx_strand_id
1 'polypeptide(L)'
;FLPVRDDDPDRHVMHSERYVVPAETVAAIEAARARGARVVAVGTTSMRTLESAAGPDGRVAAGAGETALFIRPGFAFRVVDALLTNFHLPKSTLMMLVSAFAGTETIRAAYAHAIARRYRFFSYGDAMLLEPGHGAGPAHTDHPDHTDRTGPPR
;
A
#
# COMPACT_ATOMS: atom_id res chain seq x y z
N PHE A 1 4.50 7.80 15.67
CA PHE A 1 3.08 7.92 15.25
C PHE A 1 2.25 8.34 16.44
N LEU A 2 1.62 9.52 16.38
CA LEU A 2 0.69 9.99 17.40
C LEU A 2 -0.73 9.48 17.07
N PRO A 3 -1.55 9.11 18.06
CA PRO A 3 -2.95 8.78 17.81
C PRO A 3 -3.68 9.98 17.22
N VAL A 4 -4.64 9.73 16.32
CA VAL A 4 -5.56 10.77 15.84
C VAL A 4 -6.37 11.21 17.05
N ARG A 5 -6.15 12.46 17.49
CA ARG A 5 -6.77 13.03 18.70
C ARG A 5 -8.11 13.70 18.45
N ASP A 6 -8.48 13.88 17.18
CA ASP A 6 -9.74 14.50 16.79
C ASP A 6 -10.69 13.44 16.23
N ASP A 7 -11.95 13.48 16.67
CA ASP A 7 -13.05 12.67 16.12
C ASP A 7 -13.39 13.01 14.65
N ASP A 8 -12.70 14.00 14.07
CA ASP A 8 -12.82 14.43 12.69
C ASP A 8 -11.50 14.19 11.91
N PRO A 9 -11.44 13.16 11.04
CA PRO A 9 -10.26 12.90 10.22
C PRO A 9 -9.92 14.05 9.25
N ASP A 10 -10.87 14.94 8.94
CA ASP A 10 -10.62 16.09 8.05
C ASP A 10 -9.84 17.21 8.75
N ARG A 11 -9.77 17.20 10.07
CA ARG A 11 -8.99 18.15 10.88
C ARG A 11 -7.59 17.66 11.23
N HIS A 12 -7.25 16.41 10.91
CA HIS A 12 -5.94 15.84 11.25
C HIS A 12 -4.84 16.33 10.31
N VAL A 13 -3.92 17.12 10.84
CA VAL A 13 -2.70 17.54 10.13
C VAL A 13 -1.66 16.43 10.24
N MET A 14 -1.33 15.78 9.12
CA MET A 14 -0.22 14.84 9.06
C MET A 14 1.12 15.57 9.24
N HIS A 15 1.96 15.05 10.13
CA HIS A 15 3.34 15.51 10.22
C HIS A 15 4.08 15.18 8.91
N SER A 16 4.79 16.19 8.38
CA SER A 16 5.64 16.03 7.21
C SER A 16 6.78 15.05 7.51
N GLU A 17 6.99 14.08 6.64
CA GLU A 17 8.12 13.15 6.68
C GLU A 17 9.07 13.42 5.51
N ARG A 18 10.35 13.57 5.80
CA ARG A 18 11.40 13.67 4.78
C ARG A 18 11.70 12.29 4.22
N TYR A 19 11.81 12.19 2.90
CA TYR A 19 12.18 10.97 2.19
C TYR A 19 13.24 11.24 1.14
N VAL A 20 13.90 10.18 0.70
CA VAL A 20 14.77 10.17 -0.48
C VAL A 20 14.43 8.94 -1.31
N VAL A 21 14.16 9.15 -2.60
CA VAL A 21 14.03 8.07 -3.59
C VAL A 21 15.28 8.06 -4.47
N PRO A 22 16.18 7.08 -4.30
CA PRO A 22 17.35 6.94 -5.15
C PRO A 22 16.99 6.65 -6.62
N ALA A 23 17.86 7.05 -7.55
CA ALA A 23 17.64 6.84 -8.98
C ALA A 23 17.57 5.35 -9.36
N GLU A 24 18.34 4.51 -8.66
CA GLU A 24 18.31 3.06 -8.80
C GLU A 24 16.96 2.46 -8.39
N THR A 25 16.27 3.04 -7.40
CA THR A 25 14.93 2.60 -6.99
C THR A 25 13.91 2.92 -8.08
N VAL A 26 13.99 4.10 -8.68
CA VAL A 26 13.15 4.47 -9.83
C VAL A 26 13.39 3.52 -10.99
N ALA A 27 14.65 3.27 -11.36
CA ALA A 27 14.99 2.34 -12.42
C ALA A 27 14.46 0.91 -12.15
N ALA A 28 14.53 0.45 -10.90
CA ALA A 28 14.00 -0.86 -10.52
C ALA A 28 12.47 -0.93 -10.64
N ILE A 29 11.75 0.13 -10.26
CA ILE A 29 10.29 0.23 -10.39
C ILE A 29 9.89 0.23 -11.87
N GLU A 30 10.52 1.06 -12.70
CA GLU A 30 10.24 1.12 -14.14
C GLU A 30 10.52 -0.22 -14.83
N ALA A 31 11.64 -0.87 -14.48
CA ALA A 31 11.96 -2.20 -14.98
C ALA A 31 10.93 -3.25 -14.53
N ALA A 32 10.34 -3.12 -13.33
CA ALA A 32 9.28 -4.00 -12.84
C ALA A 32 8.01 -3.83 -13.64
N ARG A 33 7.62 -2.58 -13.90
CA ARG A 33 6.44 -2.26 -14.71
C ARG A 33 6.59 -2.73 -16.14
N ALA A 34 7.77 -2.54 -16.75
CA ALA A 34 8.04 -2.96 -18.12
C ALA A 34 7.90 -4.48 -18.33
N ARG A 35 8.11 -5.28 -17.28
CA ARG A 35 7.95 -6.75 -17.32
C ARG A 35 6.61 -7.24 -16.73
N GLY A 36 5.67 -6.33 -16.45
CA GLY A 36 4.39 -6.67 -15.85
C GLY A 36 4.49 -7.21 -14.40
N ALA A 37 5.59 -6.92 -13.70
CA ALA A 37 5.79 -7.35 -12.33
C ALA A 37 5.24 -6.31 -11.33
N ARG A 38 4.83 -6.81 -10.17
CA ARG A 38 4.29 -6.02 -9.06
C ARG A 38 5.38 -5.25 -8.30
N VAL A 39 5.04 -4.04 -7.87
CA VAL A 39 5.78 -3.21 -6.92
C VAL A 39 5.18 -3.41 -5.52
N VAL A 40 5.92 -4.08 -4.64
CA VAL A 40 5.48 -4.36 -3.27
C VAL A 40 6.12 -3.36 -2.31
N ALA A 41 5.31 -2.53 -1.66
CA ALA A 41 5.80 -1.68 -0.58
C ALA A 41 5.95 -2.48 0.71
N VAL A 42 7.08 -2.32 1.38
CA VAL A 42 7.33 -2.89 2.70
C VAL A 42 7.27 -1.77 3.72
N GLY A 43 6.14 -1.66 4.40
CA GLY A 43 5.82 -0.60 5.35
C GLY A 43 5.05 0.57 4.72
N THR A 44 4.20 1.19 5.55
CA THR A 44 3.36 2.32 5.14
C THR A 44 4.14 3.59 4.85
N THR A 45 5.31 3.79 5.45
CA THR A 45 6.23 4.88 5.12
C THR A 45 6.73 4.76 3.69
N SER A 46 7.20 3.57 3.28
CA SER A 46 7.64 3.33 1.90
C SER A 46 6.51 3.52 0.89
N MET A 47 5.29 3.06 1.20
CA MET A 47 4.11 3.34 0.36
C MET A 47 3.88 4.84 0.21
N ARG A 48 3.82 5.60 1.33
CA ARG A 48 3.60 7.05 1.28
C ARG A 48 4.69 7.76 0.50
N THR A 49 5.96 7.38 0.66
CA THR A 49 7.07 7.91 -0.12
C THR A 49 6.87 7.70 -1.61
N LEU A 50 6.59 6.47 -2.04
CA LEU A 50 6.42 6.14 -3.46
C LEU A 50 5.22 6.86 -4.07
N GLU A 51 4.07 6.85 -3.39
CA GLU A 51 2.85 7.52 -3.87
C GLU A 51 2.98 9.06 -3.85
N SER A 52 3.85 9.63 -3.00
CA SER A 52 4.13 11.07 -2.98
C SER A 52 5.13 11.49 -4.06
N ALA A 53 6.08 10.62 -4.37
CA ALA A 53 7.06 10.86 -5.43
C ALA A 53 6.50 10.55 -6.84
N ALA A 54 5.28 10.01 -6.93
CA ALA A 54 4.62 9.67 -8.18
C ALA A 54 3.93 10.85 -8.84
N GLY A 55 4.16 11.03 -10.14
CA GLY A 55 3.37 11.92 -10.99
C GLY A 55 1.97 11.36 -11.27
N PRO A 56 1.10 12.15 -11.93
CA PRO A 56 -0.23 11.69 -12.35
C PRO A 56 -0.22 10.46 -13.26
N ASP A 57 0.88 10.25 -13.99
CA ASP A 57 1.15 9.10 -14.87
C ASP A 57 1.68 7.87 -14.11
N GLY A 58 1.85 7.96 -12.79
CA GLY A 58 2.37 6.88 -11.95
C GLY A 58 3.88 6.66 -12.07
N ARG A 59 4.61 7.57 -12.72
CA ARG A 59 6.09 7.54 -12.75
C ARG A 59 6.66 8.16 -11.50
N VAL A 60 7.66 7.50 -10.91
CA VAL A 60 8.30 7.95 -9.67
C VAL A 60 9.48 8.87 -9.99
N ALA A 61 9.50 10.05 -9.39
CA ALA A 61 10.64 10.96 -9.47
C ALA A 61 11.74 10.57 -8.46
N ALA A 62 13.00 10.55 -8.91
CA ALA A 62 14.15 10.40 -8.03
C ALA A 62 14.44 11.73 -7.31
N GLY A 63 14.93 11.65 -6.08
CA GLY A 63 15.35 12.82 -5.32
C GLY A 63 14.88 12.81 -3.87
N ALA A 64 15.25 13.88 -3.16
CA ALA A 64 14.77 14.15 -1.81
C ALA A 64 13.45 14.93 -1.87
N GLY A 65 12.58 14.68 -0.91
CA GLY A 65 11.31 15.38 -0.80
C GLY A 65 10.73 15.29 0.60
N GLU A 66 9.58 15.91 0.76
CA GLU A 66 8.77 15.80 1.97
C GLU A 66 7.37 15.31 1.62
N THR A 67 6.77 14.52 2.50
CA THR A 67 5.38 14.08 2.35
C THR A 67 4.58 14.31 3.61
N ALA A 68 3.50 15.07 3.45
CA ALA A 68 2.37 15.11 4.39
C ALA A 68 1.18 14.32 3.83
N LEU A 69 1.40 13.39 2.88
CA LEU A 69 0.35 12.64 2.21
C LEU A 69 -0.49 11.87 3.24
N PHE A 70 -1.78 12.22 3.29
CA PHE A 70 -2.77 11.55 4.10
C PHE A 70 -3.68 10.69 3.22
N ILE A 71 -3.45 9.37 3.27
CA ILE A 71 -4.16 8.38 2.46
C ILE A 71 -5.49 8.04 3.16
N ARG A 72 -6.60 8.24 2.44
CA ARG A 72 -7.98 7.99 2.88
C ARG A 72 -8.72 7.16 1.82
N PRO A 73 -9.85 6.51 2.16
CA PRO A 73 -10.68 5.83 1.17
C PRO A 73 -10.97 6.72 -0.04
N GLY A 74 -10.83 6.16 -1.25
CA GLY A 74 -10.91 6.91 -2.52
C GLY A 74 -9.58 7.46 -3.03
N PHE A 75 -8.47 7.27 -2.31
CA PHE A 75 -7.13 7.56 -2.82
C PHE A 75 -6.78 6.64 -4.01
N ALA A 76 -6.30 7.24 -5.11
CA ALA A 76 -5.84 6.51 -6.28
C ALA A 76 -4.36 6.13 -6.12
N PHE A 77 -4.08 4.85 -5.83
CA PHE A 77 -2.72 4.34 -5.77
C PHE A 77 -2.18 4.17 -7.19
N ARG A 78 -0.99 4.73 -7.44
CA ARG A 78 -0.40 4.76 -8.78
C ARG A 78 0.84 3.88 -8.89
N VAL A 79 1.50 3.60 -7.77
CA VAL A 79 2.80 2.92 -7.75
C VAL A 79 2.71 1.53 -7.16
N VAL A 80 2.06 1.41 -6.00
CA VAL A 80 2.14 0.22 -5.16
C VAL A 80 1.04 -0.78 -5.49
N ASP A 81 1.44 -2.01 -5.82
CA ASP A 81 0.56 -3.14 -6.14
C ASP A 81 0.23 -4.01 -4.94
N ALA A 82 1.10 -4.05 -3.93
CA ALA A 82 0.86 -4.79 -2.69
C ALA A 82 1.58 -4.12 -1.52
N LEU A 83 1.06 -4.30 -0.32
CA LEU A 83 1.61 -3.73 0.90
C LEU A 83 1.87 -4.82 1.94
N LEU A 84 3.12 -4.94 2.37
CA LEU A 84 3.49 -5.69 3.57
C LEU A 84 3.59 -4.71 4.74
N THR A 85 2.77 -4.88 5.78
CA THR A 85 2.76 -3.99 6.96
C THR A 85 2.33 -4.72 8.23
N ASN A 86 2.54 -4.11 9.39
CA ASN A 86 2.10 -4.65 10.68
C ASN A 86 0.59 -4.42 10.91
N PHE A 87 0.04 -5.05 11.94
CA PHE A 87 -1.27 -4.67 12.48
C PHE A 87 -1.20 -3.33 13.24
N HIS A 88 -2.15 -2.45 12.96
CA HIS A 88 -2.23 -1.08 13.44
C HIS A 88 -3.38 -0.91 14.44
N LEU A 89 -3.28 0.13 15.27
CA LEU A 89 -4.35 0.44 16.24
C LEU A 89 -5.65 0.84 15.52
N PRO A 90 -6.82 0.45 16.06
CA PRO A 90 -8.10 1.00 15.65
C PRO A 90 -8.08 2.54 15.72
N LYS A 91 -8.80 3.20 14.81
CA LYS A 91 -8.90 4.66 14.72
C LYS A 91 -7.55 5.39 14.53
N SER A 92 -6.57 4.76 13.88
CA SER A 92 -5.30 5.40 13.50
C SER A 92 -5.28 5.81 12.01
N THR A 93 -4.44 6.77 11.65
CA THR A 93 -4.20 7.13 10.23
C THR A 93 -3.69 5.94 9.42
N LEU A 94 -2.89 5.07 10.04
CA LEU A 94 -2.41 3.84 9.40
C LEU A 94 -3.55 2.84 9.15
N MET A 95 -4.53 2.75 10.07
CA MET A 95 -5.75 1.97 9.83
C MET A 95 -6.54 2.52 8.62
N MET A 96 -6.63 3.85 8.50
CA MET A 96 -7.28 4.47 7.34
C MET A 96 -6.54 4.17 6.03
N LEU A 97 -5.21 4.24 6.05
CA LEU A 97 -4.36 3.91 4.88
C LEU A 97 -4.57 2.46 4.43
N VAL A 98 -4.49 1.48 5.34
CA VAL A 98 -4.67 0.07 4.95
C VAL A 98 -6.11 -0.22 4.49
N SER A 99 -7.10 0.49 5.05
CA SER A 99 -8.51 0.37 4.62
C SER A 99 -8.73 1.02 3.25
N ALA A 100 -8.06 2.12 2.95
CA ALA A 100 -8.08 2.74 1.63
C ALA A 100 -7.45 1.84 0.57
N PHE A 101 -6.38 1.13 0.94
CA PHE A 101 -5.67 0.24 0.04
C PHE A 101 -6.42 -1.07 -0.21
N ALA A 102 -6.75 -1.84 0.84
CA ALA A 102 -7.31 -3.19 0.71
C ALA A 102 -8.85 -3.26 0.80
N GLY A 103 -9.50 -2.14 1.11
CA GLY A 103 -10.94 -2.06 1.38
C GLY A 103 -11.30 -2.27 2.85
N THR A 104 -12.28 -1.50 3.32
CA THR A 104 -12.71 -1.51 4.73
C THR A 104 -13.19 -2.87 5.21
N GLU A 105 -14.03 -3.56 4.43
CA GLU A 105 -14.56 -4.87 4.84
C GLU A 105 -13.47 -5.95 4.87
N THR A 106 -12.53 -5.93 3.92
CA THR A 106 -11.36 -6.83 3.90
C THR A 106 -10.53 -6.65 5.16
N ILE A 107 -10.19 -5.41 5.52
CA ILE A 107 -9.43 -5.10 6.73
C ILE A 107 -10.22 -5.50 7.98
N ARG A 108 -11.53 -5.24 8.03
CA ARG A 108 -12.38 -5.64 9.17
C ARG A 108 -12.37 -7.15 9.38
N ALA A 109 -12.50 -7.93 8.31
CA ALA A 109 -12.45 -9.38 8.36
C ALA A 109 -11.06 -9.90 8.79
N ALA A 110 -9.98 -9.32 8.26
CA ALA A 110 -8.61 -9.68 8.61
C ALA A 110 -8.32 -9.44 10.10
N TYR A 111 -8.76 -8.31 10.66
CA TYR A 111 -8.58 -8.00 12.09
C TYR A 111 -9.41 -8.92 12.99
N ALA A 112 -10.66 -9.22 12.62
CA ALA A 112 -11.48 -10.17 13.36
C ALA A 112 -10.82 -11.56 13.41
N HIS A 113 -10.27 -12.03 12.28
CA HIS A 113 -9.50 -13.27 12.23
C HIS A 113 -8.25 -13.23 13.11
N ALA A 114 -7.45 -12.17 13.00
CA ALA A 114 -6.21 -11.99 13.76
C ALA A 114 -6.47 -12.01 15.28
N ILE A 115 -7.54 -11.35 15.74
CA ILE A 115 -7.97 -11.36 17.14
C ILE A 115 -8.39 -12.78 17.57
N ALA A 116 -9.24 -13.46 16.78
CA ALA A 116 -9.69 -14.81 17.09
C ALA A 116 -8.53 -15.83 17.15
N ARG A 117 -7.50 -15.63 16.33
CA ARG A 117 -6.30 -16.47 16.27
C ARG A 117 -5.15 -15.99 17.16
N ARG A 118 -5.37 -14.95 17.97
CA ARG A 118 -4.38 -14.40 18.92
C ARG A 118 -3.06 -13.98 18.26
N TYR A 119 -3.14 -13.35 17.09
CA TYR A 119 -1.99 -12.71 16.46
C TYR A 119 -1.44 -11.63 17.40
N ARG A 120 -0.14 -11.35 17.26
CA ARG A 120 0.55 -10.28 17.97
C ARG A 120 0.42 -9.00 17.15
N PHE A 121 0.05 -7.90 17.80
CA PHE A 121 -0.16 -6.61 17.13
C PHE A 121 1.04 -5.70 17.36
N PHE A 122 1.05 -4.51 16.73
CA PHE A 122 2.04 -3.43 16.92
C PHE A 122 3.41 -3.68 16.27
N SER A 123 4.40 -2.87 16.65
CA SER A 123 5.72 -2.76 16.00
C SER A 123 6.52 -4.04 15.96
N TYR A 124 6.31 -4.93 16.93
CA TYR A 124 7.02 -6.23 17.06
C TYR A 124 6.07 -7.42 16.92
N GLY A 125 4.86 -7.17 16.44
CA GLY A 125 3.84 -8.18 16.23
C GLY A 125 4.02 -8.92 14.91
N ASP A 126 2.94 -9.54 14.49
CA ASP A 126 2.82 -10.20 13.19
C ASP A 126 2.53 -9.16 12.08
N ALA A 127 2.57 -9.63 10.83
CA ALA A 127 2.41 -8.80 9.65
C ALA A 127 1.22 -9.25 8.78
N MET A 128 0.79 -8.35 7.90
CA MET A 128 -0.22 -8.55 6.86
C MET A 128 0.42 -8.29 5.50
N LEU A 129 0.18 -9.18 4.54
CA LEU A 129 0.35 -8.88 3.12
C LEU A 129 -1.03 -8.51 2.57
N LEU A 130 -1.13 -7.30 2.02
CA LEU A 130 -2.37 -6.73 1.51
C LEU A 130 -2.26 -6.55 0.00
N GLU A 131 -3.36 -6.85 -0.68
CA GLU A 131 -3.58 -6.55 -2.09
C GLU A 131 -4.65 -5.44 -2.21
N PRO A 132 -4.69 -4.70 -3.32
CA PRO A 132 -5.61 -3.58 -3.47
C PRO A 132 -7.06 -4.08 -3.49
N GLY A 133 -7.96 -3.33 -2.88
CA GLY A 133 -9.39 -3.53 -3.07
C GLY A 133 -9.78 -3.32 -4.53
N HIS A 134 -10.92 -3.86 -4.94
CA HIS A 134 -11.45 -3.68 -6.30
C HIS A 134 -11.44 -2.18 -6.69
N GLY A 135 -10.65 -1.81 -7.70
CA GLY A 135 -10.51 -0.43 -8.19
C GLY A 135 -9.53 0.47 -7.44
N ALA A 136 -8.82 -0.02 -6.40
CA ALA A 136 -7.82 0.74 -5.64
C ALA A 136 -6.38 0.51 -6.12
N GLY A 137 -6.13 -0.53 -6.92
CA GLY A 137 -4.79 -0.82 -7.46
C GLY A 137 -4.44 0.07 -8.66
N PRO A 138 -3.14 0.26 -8.95
CA PRO A 138 -2.74 0.93 -10.18
C PRO A 138 -3.25 0.15 -11.39
N ALA A 139 -3.68 0.89 -12.42
CA ALA A 139 -4.13 0.30 -13.68
C ALA A 139 -2.94 -0.31 -14.42
N HIS A 140 -2.66 -1.58 -14.13
CA HIS A 140 -1.82 -2.40 -14.98
C HIS A 140 -2.73 -3.09 -16.00
N THR A 141 -2.39 -2.99 -17.28
CA THR A 141 -3.01 -3.82 -18.32
C THR A 141 -2.91 -5.27 -17.87
N ASP A 142 -4.06 -5.90 -17.61
CA ASP A 142 -4.15 -7.31 -17.24
C ASP A 142 -3.32 -8.15 -18.22
N HIS A 143 -2.30 -8.81 -17.71
CA HIS A 143 -1.64 -9.87 -18.44
C HIS A 143 -2.56 -11.09 -18.35
N PRO A 144 -2.94 -11.74 -19.47
CA PRO A 144 -3.83 -12.88 -19.42
C PRO A 144 -3.19 -13.96 -18.54
N ASP A 145 -3.99 -14.43 -17.58
CA ASP A 145 -3.66 -15.53 -16.70
C ASP A 145 -3.13 -16.71 -17.52
N HIS A 146 -1.99 -17.25 -17.12
CA HIS A 146 -1.35 -18.37 -17.82
C HIS A 146 -2.07 -19.67 -17.43
N THR A 147 -3.34 -19.78 -17.82
CA THR A 147 -4.12 -21.02 -17.77
C THR A 147 -4.26 -21.59 -19.18
N ASP A 148 -3.26 -22.34 -19.60
CA ASP A 148 -3.54 -23.49 -20.45
C ASP A 148 -2.51 -24.62 -20.21
N ARG A 149 -2.85 -25.51 -19.27
CA ARG A 149 -2.28 -26.85 -19.21
C ARG A 149 -3.22 -27.82 -19.94
N THR A 150 -3.33 -27.70 -21.25
CA THR A 150 -3.80 -28.80 -22.10
C THR A 150 -2.59 -29.60 -22.59
N GLY A 151 -2.21 -30.62 -21.81
CA GLY A 151 -1.37 -31.70 -22.33
C GLY A 151 -2.22 -32.62 -23.23
N PRO A 152 -1.68 -33.14 -24.34
CA PRO A 152 -2.44 -34.01 -25.23
C PRO A 152 -2.61 -35.40 -24.59
N PRO A 153 -3.78 -36.06 -24.73
CA PRO A 153 -3.92 -37.45 -24.33
C PRO A 153 -3.15 -38.37 -25.29
N ARG A 154 -2.57 -39.43 -24.72
CA ARG A 154 -1.97 -40.55 -25.45
C ARG A 154 -3.03 -41.46 -26.05
#